data_AF-A0A2P5K6Y8-F1
#
_entry.id   AF-A0A2P5K6Y8-F1
#
_cell.length_a   1.000
_cell.length_b   1.000
_cell.length_c   1.000
_cell.angle_alpha   90.00
_cell.angle_beta   90.00
_cell.angle_gamma   90.00
#
_symmetry.space_group_name_H-M   'P 1'
#
loop_
_entity.id
_entity.type
_entity.pdbx_description
1 polymer ?
#
loop_
_entity_poly.entity_id
_entity_poly.type
_entity_poly.pdbx_seq_one_letter_code
_entity_poly.pdbx_strand_id
1 'polypeptide(L)'
;YSPSQYGGNALLFRATVAEAGCETLVTPDAWKPYVLGEIEVHDVHCRHGEMLKPEPTATIASILACKLDKWESQQAQKVNEDDKAV
;
A
#
# COMPACT_ATOMS: atom_id res chain seq x y z
N TYR A 1 3.67 -7.44 21.33
CA TYR A 1 3.54 -8.27 20.11
C TYR A 1 4.42 -7.66 19.04
N SER A 2 5.08 -8.47 18.21
CA SER A 2 5.89 -8.01 17.08
C SER A 2 5.45 -8.72 15.80
N PRO A 3 5.30 -8.02 14.66
CA PRO A 3 4.94 -8.65 13.38
C PRO A 3 6.00 -9.64 12.89
N SER A 4 5.56 -10.68 12.16
CA SER A 4 6.45 -11.52 11.36
C SER A 4 6.93 -10.79 10.11
N GLN A 5 8.02 -11.27 9.51
CA GLN A 5 8.52 -10.71 8.25
C GLN A 5 7.67 -11.13 7.04
N TYR A 6 7.48 -10.20 6.11
CA TYR A 6 6.82 -10.39 4.82
C TYR A 6 7.83 -10.16 3.68
N GLY A 7 7.92 -11.13 2.77
CA GLY A 7 8.92 -11.13 1.69
C GLY A 7 8.55 -10.34 0.43
N GLY A 8 7.31 -9.86 0.32
CA GLY A 8 6.82 -9.17 -0.87
C GLY A 8 6.86 -7.64 -0.76
N ASN A 9 6.45 -7.00 -1.85
CA ASN A 9 6.21 -5.55 -1.89
C ASN A 9 4.89 -5.21 -1.19
N ALA A 10 4.79 -4.02 -0.61
CA ALA A 10 3.61 -3.55 0.10
C ALA A 10 3.21 -2.13 -0.30
N LEU A 11 1.91 -1.86 -0.30
CA LEU A 11 1.36 -0.50 -0.37
C LEU A 11 1.00 -0.06 1.05
N LEU A 12 1.53 1.08 1.49
CA LEU A 12 1.21 1.70 2.77
C LEU A 12 0.39 2.96 2.55
N PHE A 13 -0.91 2.91 2.88
CA PHE A 13 -1.75 4.10 2.95
C PHE A 13 -1.61 4.75 4.32
N ARG A 14 -1.14 5.99 4.36
CA ARG A 14 -0.80 6.70 5.60
C ARG A 14 -1.68 7.94 5.79
N ALA A 15 -2.39 7.99 6.92
CA ALA A 15 -3.05 9.21 7.37
C ALA A 15 -2.03 10.29 7.72
N THR A 16 -2.23 11.52 7.24
CA THR A 16 -1.32 12.65 7.51
C THR A 16 -1.81 13.61 8.59
N VAL A 17 -3.02 13.43 9.12
CA VAL A 17 -3.56 14.28 10.19
C VAL A 17 -3.50 13.50 11.50
N ALA A 18 -2.87 14.10 12.50
CA ALA A 18 -2.75 13.48 13.82
C ALA A 18 -4.11 13.36 14.51
N GLU A 19 -4.28 12.29 15.28
CA GLU A 19 -5.45 12.13 16.15
C GLU A 19 -5.36 13.08 17.35
N ALA A 20 -6.51 13.53 17.86
CA ALA A 20 -6.56 14.32 19.09
C ALA A 20 -5.91 13.53 20.25
N GLY A 21 -4.90 14.12 20.89
CA GLY A 21 -4.14 13.47 21.96
C GLY A 21 -3.01 12.54 21.49
N CYS A 22 -2.75 12.46 20.17
CA CYS A 22 -1.59 11.80 19.61
C CYS A 22 -0.67 12.84 18.96
N GLU A 23 0.51 13.06 19.55
CA GLU A 23 1.43 14.09 19.07
C GLU A 23 2.31 13.64 17.90
N THR A 24 2.28 12.35 17.53
CA THR A 24 3.24 11.79 16.57
C THR A 24 2.55 10.86 15.56
N LEU A 25 2.77 11.16 14.28
CA LEU A 25 2.40 10.24 13.19
C LEU A 25 3.44 9.12 13.10
N VAL A 26 2.97 7.89 12.93
CA VAL A 26 3.87 6.76 12.68
C VAL A 26 4.56 6.96 11.33
N THR A 27 5.89 6.94 11.33
CA THR A 27 6.68 7.05 10.11
C THR A 27 6.68 5.73 9.34
N PRO A 28 6.68 5.73 7.99
CA PRO A 28 6.80 4.51 7.17
C PRO A 28 7.99 3.62 7.56
N ASP A 29 9.08 4.25 8.04
CA ASP A 29 10.29 3.58 8.52
C ASP A 29 10.04 2.54 9.62
N ALA A 30 8.95 2.64 10.36
CA ALA A 30 8.56 1.64 11.36
C ALA A 30 8.33 0.24 10.76
N TRP A 31 8.08 0.15 9.45
CA TRP A 31 7.83 -1.10 8.74
C TRP A 31 9.09 -1.73 8.12
N LYS A 32 10.21 -0.99 8.04
CA LYS A 32 11.47 -1.47 7.45
C LYS A 32 11.99 -2.80 8.02
N PRO A 33 11.85 -3.11 9.33
CA PRO A 33 12.29 -4.40 9.87
C PRO A 33 11.42 -5.60 9.46
N TYR A 34 10.21 -5.35 8.94
CA TYR A 34 9.18 -6.36 8.75
C TYR A 34 8.80 -6.60 7.28
N VAL A 35 9.04 -5.64 6.38
CA VAL A 35 8.79 -5.80 4.94
C VAL A 35 10.13 -5.84 4.21
N LEU A 36 10.41 -6.97 3.56
CA LEU A 36 11.69 -7.19 2.86
C LEU A 36 11.66 -6.71 1.40
N GLY A 37 10.47 -6.54 0.82
CA GLY A 37 10.28 -5.92 -0.50
C GLY A 37 10.17 -4.40 -0.42
N GLU A 38 9.75 -3.79 -1.53
CA GLU A 38 9.53 -2.34 -1.60
C GLU A 38 8.24 -1.94 -0.86
N ILE A 39 8.32 -0.87 -0.06
CA ILE A 39 7.15 -0.21 0.52
C ILE A 39 6.87 1.06 -0.27
N GLU A 40 5.77 1.06 -1.03
CA GLU A 40 5.26 2.26 -1.67
C GLU A 40 4.29 2.97 -0.72
N VAL A 41 4.56 4.23 -0.41
CA VAL A 41 3.78 5.02 0.54
C VAL A 41 2.83 5.95 -0.19
N HIS A 42 1.55 5.91 0.18
CA HIS A 42 0.52 6.82 -0.29
C HIS A 42 -0.06 7.61 0.88
N ASP A 43 0.19 8.91 0.88
CA ASP A 43 -0.35 9.82 1.89
C ASP A 43 -1.82 10.16 1.58
N VAL A 44 -2.66 10.07 2.61
CA VAL A 44 -4.08 10.41 2.55
C VAL A 44 -4.37 11.48 3.60
N HIS A 45 -4.83 12.65 3.15
CA HIS A 45 -5.06 13.79 4.02
C HIS A 45 -6.34 13.62 4.86
N CYS A 46 -6.23 12.83 5.92
CA CYS A 46 -7.29 12.55 6.88
C CYS A 46 -6.68 12.10 8.21
N ARG A 47 -7.52 11.97 9.24
CA ARG A 47 -7.15 11.27 10.48
C ARG A 47 -7.23 9.75 10.26
N HIS A 48 -6.49 8.97 11.06
CA HIS A 48 -6.49 7.51 10.92
C HIS A 48 -7.90 6.90 11.08
N GLY A 49 -8.67 7.37 12.07
CA GLY A 49 -10.05 6.96 12.28
C GLY A 49 -11.03 7.38 11.17
N GLU A 50 -10.59 8.18 10.21
CA GLU A 50 -11.38 8.67 9.09
C GLU A 50 -11.05 8.00 7.76
N MET A 51 -10.03 7.14 7.71
CA MET A 51 -9.56 6.53 6.45
C MET A 51 -10.64 5.70 5.71
N LEU A 52 -11.70 5.29 6.40
CA LEU A 52 -12.85 4.58 5.83
C LEU A 52 -14.06 5.48 5.55
N LYS A 53 -13.93 6.81 5.71
CA LYS A 53 -14.95 7.76 5.25
C LYS A 53 -14.96 7.80 3.71
N PRO A 54 -16.06 8.27 3.08
CA PRO A 54 -16.21 8.23 1.63
C PRO A 54 -15.04 8.83 0.83
N GLU A 55 -14.57 10.01 1.23
CA GLU A 55 -13.51 10.73 0.50
C GLU A 55 -12.13 10.04 0.60
N PRO A 56 -11.60 9.71 1.81
CA PRO A 56 -10.36 8.93 1.92
C PRO A 56 -10.45 7.57 1.23
N THR A 57 -11.59 6.87 1.35
CA THR A 57 -11.80 5.56 0.72
C THR A 57 -11.76 5.66 -0.79
N ALA A 58 -12.38 6.69 -1.39
CA ALA A 58 -12.35 6.90 -2.84
C ALA A 58 -10.91 7.10 -3.35
N THR A 59 -10.08 7.83 -2.60
CA THR A 59 -8.66 8.02 -2.90
C THR A 59 -7.90 6.70 -2.87
N ILE A 60 -8.06 5.92 -1.78
CA ILE A 60 -7.40 4.61 -1.61
C ILE A 60 -7.84 3.64 -2.72
N ALA A 61 -9.15 3.57 -2.99
CA ALA A 61 -9.72 2.66 -3.98
C ALA A 61 -9.23 2.97 -5.41
N SER A 62 -9.12 4.25 -5.78
CA SER A 62 -8.60 4.67 -7.09
C SER A 62 -7.16 4.20 -7.30
N ILE A 63 -6.30 4.36 -6.28
CA ILE A 63 -4.90 3.91 -6.33
C ILE A 63 -4.84 2.39 -6.42
N LEU A 64 -5.62 1.69 -5.58
CA LEU A 64 -5.65 0.23 -5.55
C LEU A 64 -6.11 -0.36 -6.89
N ALA A 65 -7.18 0.17 -7.48
CA ALA A 65 -7.67 -0.26 -8.79
C ALA A 65 -6.58 -0.10 -9.86
N CYS A 66 -5.92 1.06 -9.93
CA CYS A 66 -4.84 1.30 -10.89
C CYS A 66 -3.66 0.31 -10.71
N LYS A 67 -3.33 -0.07 -9.47
CA LYS A 67 -2.27 -1.05 -9.19
C LYS A 67 -2.66 -2.46 -9.61
N LEU A 68 -3.90 -2.85 -9.32
CA LEU A 68 -4.43 -4.16 -9.71
C LEU A 68 -4.50 -4.31 -11.23
N ASP A 69 -5.03 -3.31 -11.94
CA ASP A 69 -5.09 -3.32 -13.42
C ASP A 69 -3.70 -3.49 -14.05
N LYS A 70 -2.70 -2.78 -13.50
CA LYS A 70 -1.30 -2.89 -13.95
C LYS A 70 -0.73 -4.27 -13.67
N TRP A 71 -0.99 -4.84 -12.50
CA TRP A 71 -0.53 -6.19 -12.16
C TRP A 71 -1.17 -7.24 -13.05
N GLU A 72 -2.48 -7.17 -13.30
CA GLU A 72 -3.16 -8.08 -14.23
C GLU A 72 -2.56 -8.00 -15.63
N SER A 73 -2.30 -6.79 -16.12
CA SER A 73 -1.65 -6.57 -17.43
C SER A 73 -0.25 -7.17 -17.49
N GLN A 74 0.55 -7.00 -16.44
CA GLN A 74 1.92 -7.55 -16.36
C GLN A 74 1.91 -9.08 -16.29
N GLN A 75 0.97 -9.66 -15.54
CA GLN A 75 0.84 -11.11 -15.43
C GLN A 75 0.39 -11.73 -16.75
N ALA A 76 -0.56 -11.12 -17.46
CA ALA A 76 -0.99 -11.57 -18.77
C ALA A 76 0.15 -11.54 -19.81
N GLN A 77 1.00 -10.51 -19.76
CA GLN A 77 2.15 -10.40 -20.66
C GLN A 77 3.20 -11.49 -20.37
N LYS A 78 3.47 -11.79 -19.10
CA LYS A 78 4.44 -12.81 -18.69
C LYS A 78 4.06 -14.22 -19.15
N VAL A 79 2.77 -14.57 -19.06
CA VAL A 79 2.25 -15.86 -19.55
C VAL A 79 2.46 -16.01 -21.07
N ASN A 80 2.23 -14.94 -21.83
CA ASN A 80 2.41 -14.96 -23.28
C ASN A 80 3.89 -15.09 -23.70
N GLU A 81 4.82 -14.59 -22.88
CA GLU A 81 6.26 -14.71 -23.13
C GLU A 81 6.78 -16.12 -22.83
N ASP A 82 6.29 -16.74 -21.75
CA ASP A 82 6.63 -18.12 -21.39
C ASP A 82 6.11 -19.14 -22.43
N ASP A 83 4.90 -18.93 -22.98
CA ASP A 83 4.33 -19.77 -24.05
C ASP A 83 5.09 -19.65 -25.39
N LYS A 84 5.75 -18.53 -25.66
CA LYS A 84 6.54 -18.31 -26.89
C LYS A 84 7.95 -18.90 -26.80
N ALA A 85 8.40 -19.25 -25.60
CA ALA A 85 9.71 -19.82 -25.33
C ALA A 85 9.75 -21.36 -25.38
N VAL A 86 8.62 -22.02 -25.70
CA VAL A 86 8.46 -23.48 -25.81
C VAL A 86 8.31 -23.92 -27.27
#